data_AF-A0A183A243-F1
#
_entry.id   AF-A0A183A243-F1
#
_cell.length_a   1.000
_cell.length_b   1.000
_cell.length_c   1.000
_cell.angle_alpha   90.00
_cell.angle_beta   90.00
_cell.angle_gamma   90.00
#
_symmetry.space_group_name_H-M   'P 1'
#
loop_
_entity.id
_entity.type
_entity.pdbx_description
1 polymer ?
#
loop_
_entity_poly.entity_id
_entity_poly.type
_entity_poly.pdbx_seq_one_letter_code
_entity_poly.pdbx_strand_id
1 'polypeptide(L)' 'MELRCRTGRWDLIAVTETWLTTDILDYELRLPDMELLGHDRPTRGGGVLLYHHKSLQCEQIECPFAASDTL' A
#
# COMPACT_ATOMS: atom_id res chain seq x y z
N MET A 1 25.46 -8.78 5.77
CA MET A 1 24.08 -9.25 5.98
C MET A 1 23.49 -9.50 4.60
N GLU A 2 23.55 -10.74 4.12
CA GLU A 2 22.92 -11.12 2.85
C GLU A 2 21.43 -11.38 3.11
N LEU A 3 20.57 -10.48 2.65
CA LEU A 3 19.15 -10.77 2.50
C LEU A 3 19.00 -11.80 1.38
N ARG A 4 18.88 -13.08 1.74
CA ARG A 4 18.49 -14.13 0.80
C ARG A 4 17.00 -13.98 0.50
N CYS A 5 16.67 -13.13 -0.47
CA CYS A 5 15.34 -13.05 -1.05
C CYS A 5 15.06 -14.35 -1.82
N ARG A 6 14.29 -15.27 -1.23
CA ARG A 6 13.63 -16.32 -2.03
C ARG A 6 12.67 -15.60 -2.96
N THR A 7 12.85 -15.77 -4.26
CA THR A 7 11.87 -15.36 -5.28
C THR A 7 10.65 -16.29 -5.18
N GLY A 8 9.94 -16.22 -4.06
CA GLY A 8 8.64 -16.83 -3.83
C GLY A 8 7.56 -15.79 -4.02
N ARG A 9 6.34 -16.24 -4.31
CA ARG A 9 5.15 -15.40 -4.32
C ARG A 9 5.04 -14.71 -2.95
N TRP A 10 5.00 -13.37 -2.92
CA TRP A 10 4.84 -12.63 -1.68
C TRP A 10 3.38 -12.61 -1.27
N ASP A 11 3.12 -12.82 0.01
CA ASP A 11 1.76 -12.69 0.56
C ASP A 11 1.41 -11.22 0.84
N LEU A 12 2.41 -10.41 1.19
CA LEU A 12 2.29 -8.98 1.49
C LEU A 12 3.46 -8.21 0.87
N ILE A 13 3.18 -7.03 0.32
CA ILE A 13 4.18 -6.04 -0.10
C ILE A 13 3.74 -4.69 0.43
N ALA A 14 4.58 -4.04 1.23
CA ALA A 14 4.34 -2.69 1.73
C ALA A 14 5.31 -1.71 1.05
N VAL A 15 4.77 -0.61 0.55
CA VAL A 15 5.53 0.49 -0.08
C VAL A 15 5.23 1.76 0.70
N THR A 16 6.26 2.43 1.20
CA THR A 16 6.17 3.71 1.90
C THR A 16 6.80 4.80 1.06
N GLU A 17 6.42 6.05 1.27
CA GLU A 17 6.94 7.16 0.46
C GLU A 17 6.67 6.87 -1.02
N THR A 18 5.39 6.69 -1.32
CA THR A 18 4.86 6.37 -2.65
C THR A 18 4.85 7.60 -3.56
N TRP A 19 4.68 8.79 -2.98
CA TRP A 19 4.63 10.09 -3.68
C TRP A 19 3.63 10.09 -4.85
N LEU A 20 2.58 9.28 -4.75
CA LEU A 20 1.58 9.17 -5.81
C LEU A 20 0.72 10.43 -5.87
N THR A 21 0.36 10.78 -7.08
CA THR A 21 -0.53 11.88 -7.40
C THR A 21 -1.89 11.34 -7.85
N THR A 22 -2.95 12.14 -7.68
CA THR A 22 -4.34 11.71 -7.90
C THR A 22 -4.70 11.40 -9.36
N ASP A 23 -3.80 11.69 -10.30
CA ASP A 23 -3.91 11.39 -11.73
C ASP A 23 -3.47 9.96 -12.09
N ILE A 24 -2.77 9.27 -11.19
CA ILE A 24 -2.43 7.84 -11.35
C ILE A 24 -3.66 7.01 -10.99
N LEU A 25 -4.09 6.15 -11.90
CA LEU A 25 -5.30 5.35 -11.74
C LEU A 25 -4.97 4.03 -11.04
N ASP A 26 -5.86 3.55 -10.16
CA ASP A 26 -5.65 2.33 -9.37
C ASP A 26 -5.23 1.11 -10.21
N TYR A 27 -5.72 1.00 -11.46
CA TYR A 27 -5.37 -0.13 -12.33
C TYR A 27 -3.91 -0.13 -12.78
N GLU A 28 -3.25 1.03 -12.83
CA GLU A 28 -1.84 1.18 -13.18
C GLU A 28 -0.94 0.65 -12.06
N LEU A 29 -1.46 0.63 -10.83
CA LEU A 29 -0.76 0.16 -9.64
C LEU A 29 -0.99 -1.33 -9.36
N ARG A 30 -1.87 -2.01 -10.11
CA ARG A 30 -2.25 -3.41 -9.81
C ARG A 30 -1.12 -4.40 -10.08
N LEU A 31 -0.94 -5.31 -9.13
CA LEU A 31 -0.09 -6.49 -9.29
C LEU A 31 -0.95 -7.75 -9.50
N PRO A 32 -0.51 -8.72 -10.32
CA PRO A 32 -1.19 -10.00 -10.48
C PRO A 32 -1.40 -10.71 -9.14
N ASP A 33 -2.57 -11.34 -8.97
CA ASP A 33 -2.97 -12.09 -7.77
C ASP A 33 -2.97 -11.31 -6.45
N MET A 34 -2.86 -9.98 -6.51
CA MET A 34 -2.87 -9.10 -5.35
C MET A 34 -4.04 -8.13 -5.39
N GLU A 35 -4.52 -7.76 -4.20
CA GLU A 35 -5.37 -6.59 -4.00
C GLU A 35 -4.52 -5.47 -3.40
N LEU A 36 -4.99 -4.23 -3.58
CA LEU A 36 -4.24 -3.02 -3.25
C LEU A 36 -5.07 -2.19 -2.27
N LEU A 37 -4.42 -1.80 -1.17
CA LEU A 37 -4.89 -0.79 -0.24
C LEU A 37 -3.90 0.38 -0.29
N GLY A 38 -4.39 1.60 -0.40
CA GLY A 38 -3.55 2.78 -0.52
C GLY A 38 -4.05 3.92 0.35
N HIS A 39 -3.11 4.71 0.87
CA HIS A 39 -3.42 5.97 1.50
C HIS A 39 -2.32 6.97 1.17
N ASP A 40 -2.58 7.78 0.15
CA ASP A 40 -1.68 8.83 -0.29
C ASP A 40 -2.14 10.20 0.21
N ARG A 41 -1.18 11.05 0.56
CA ARG A 41 -1.49 12.43 0.97
C ARG A 41 -1.77 13.27 -0.28
N PRO A 42 -2.80 14.13 -0.27
CA PRO A 42 -3.05 15.06 -1.38
C PRO A 42 -1.99 16.16 -1.50
N THR A 43 -1.09 16.28 -0.53
CA THR A 43 0.00 17.27 -0.49
C THR A 43 1.36 16.61 -0.71
N ARG A 44 2.44 17.40 -0.67
CA ARG A 44 3.80 16.88 -0.90
C ARG A 44 4.21 15.87 0.17
N GLY A 45 4.71 14.73 -0.29
CA GLY A 45 5.43 13.74 0.51
C GLY A 45 4.55 12.66 1.13
N GLY A 46 5.18 11.56 1.50
CA GLY A 46 4.54 10.44 2.16
C GLY A 46 3.75 9.53 1.21
N GLY A 47 2.70 8.93 1.78
CA GLY A 47 1.86 7.94 1.14
C GLY A 47 2.33 6.51 1.42
N VAL A 48 1.36 5.60 1.39
CA VAL A 48 1.57 4.17 1.65
C VAL A 48 0.71 3.34 0.72
N LEU A 49 1.28 2.28 0.18
CA LEU A 49 0.57 1.19 -0.48
C LEU A 49 0.82 -0.12 0.25
N LEU A 50 -0.22 -0.93 0.35
CA LEU A 50 -0.17 -2.29 0.85
C LEU A 50 -0.81 -3.20 -0.19
N TYR A 51 0.00 -4.08 -0.75
CA TYR A 51 -0.47 -5.20 -1.55
C TYR A 51 -0.61 -6.42 -0.68
N HIS A 52 -1.71 -7.14 -0.84
CA HIS A 52 -1.90 -8.44 -0.21
C HIS A 52 -2.41 -9.47 -1.22
N HIS A 53 -1.95 -10.71 -1.09
CA HIS A 53 -2.41 -11.79 -1.97
C HIS A 53 -3.91 -12.07 -1.76
N LYS A 54 -4.66 -12.28 -2.86
CA LYS A 54 -6.13 -12.45 -2.85
C LYS A 54 -6.65 -13.63 -2.04
N SER A 55 -5.78 -14.58 -1.68
CA SER A 55 -6.16 -15.72 -0.83
C SER A 55 -6.20 -15.37 0.66
N LEU A 56 -5.69 -14.21 1.06
CA LEU A 56 -5.72 -13.76 2.44
C LEU A 56 -7.09 -13.16 2.76
N GLN A 57 -7.62 -13.49 3.93
CA GLN A 57 -8.78 -12.79 4.47
C GLN A 57 -8.29 -11.50 5.12
N CYS A 58 -8.69 -10.36 4.54
CA CYS A 58 -8.35 -9.04 5.06
C CYS A 58 -9.61 -8.26 5.41
N GLU A 59 -9.55 -7.55 6.52
CA GLU A 59 -10.56 -6.60 6.97
C GLU A 59 -9.87 -5.26 7.22
N GLN A 60 -10.34 -4.20 6.55
CA GLN A 60 -9.87 -2.85 6.78
C GLN A 60 -10.61 -2.26 7.99
N ILE A 61 -9.87 -1.95 9.05
CA ILE A 61 -10.42 -1.38 10.28
C ILE A 61 -10.08 0.11 10.32
N GLU A 62 -11.09 0.96 10.51
CA GLU A 62 -10.87 2.39 10.76
C GLU A 62 -10.30 2.58 12.16
N CYS A 63 -9.17 3.28 12.26
CA CYS A 63 -8.61 3.63 13.56
C CYS A 63 -9.08 5.05 13.94
N PRO A 64 -9.99 5.22 14.92
CA PRO A 64 -10.55 6.52 15.27
C PRO A 64 -9.55 7.49 15.90
N PHE A 65 -8.31 7.04 16.16
CA PHE A 65 -7.24 7.82 16.79
C PHE A 65 -6.19 8.35 15.80
N ALA A 66 -6.32 8.10 14.49
CA ALA A 66 -5.46 8.75 13.51
C ALA A 66 -5.80 10.25 13.51
N ALA A 67 -4.96 11.03 14.20
CA ALA A 67 -5.11 12.47 14.35
C ALA A 67 -5.42 13.09 12.99
N SER A 68 -6.41 13.98 12.95
CA SER A 68 -6.58 14.90 11.84
C SER A 68 -5.28 15.66 11.68
N ASP A 69 -4.46 15.27 10.71
CA ASP A 69 -3.39 16.10 10.16
C ASP A 69 -4.10 17.27 9.47
N THR A 70 -4.55 18.21 10.30
CA THR A 70 -5.19 19.45 9.90
C THR A 70 -4.05 20.36 9.48
N LEU A 71 -3.92 20.60 8.18
CA LEU A 71 -3.02 21.61 7.62
C LEU A 71 -3.44 23.01 8.06
#